data_AF-A0A967F9X4-F1
#
_entry.id   AF-A0A967F9X4-F1
#
_cell.length_a   1.000
_cell.length_b   1.000
_cell.length_c   1.000
_cell.angle_alpha   90.00
_cell.angle_beta   90.00
_cell.angle_gamma   90.00
#
_symmetry.space_group_name_H-M   'P 1'
#
loop_
_entity.id
_entity.type
_entity.pdbx_description
1 polymer ?
#
loop_
_entity_poly.entity_id
_entity_poly.type
_entity_poly.pdbx_seq_one_letter_code
_entity_poly.pdbx_strand_id
1 'polypeptide(L)'
;TVVEMMKASKSGRIKAMWIMGEDPVNSDPNAREVKDALSNLDFLVVQDIFLTDTAQMADLILPAAAWAEKSGSFTNTERRVQWCERI
;
A
#
# COMPACT_ATOMS: atom_id res chain seq x y z
N THR A 1 12.86 -4.46 -3.29
CA THR A 1 11.69 -4.32 -4.19
C THR A 1 10.45 -4.91 -3.52
N VAL A 2 9.24 -4.67 -4.06
CA VAL A 2 7.99 -5.25 -3.49
C VAL A 2 8.08 -6.79 -3.39
N VAL A 3 8.59 -7.44 -4.44
CA VAL A 3 8.78 -8.90 -4.47
C VAL A 3 9.69 -9.39 -3.32
N GLU A 4 10.78 -8.66 -3.06
CA GLU A 4 11.68 -9.01 -1.96
C GLU A 4 11.05 -8.77 -0.58
N MET A 5 10.23 -7.72 -0.44
CA MET A 5 9.48 -7.45 0.79
C MET A 5 8.48 -8.56 1.06
N MET A 6 7.70 -8.99 0.08
CA MET A 6 6.75 -10.10 0.23
C MET A 6 7.46 -11.41 0.61
N LYS A 7 8.58 -11.73 -0.04
CA LYS A 7 9.42 -12.88 0.33
C LYS A 7 9.97 -12.75 1.76
N ALA A 8 10.36 -11.55 2.17
CA ALA A 8 10.88 -11.28 3.50
C ALA A 8 9.79 -11.41 4.58
N SER A 9 8.57 -10.90 4.33
CA SER A 9 7.39 -11.09 5.18
C SER A 9 7.08 -12.57 5.34
N LYS A 10 7.04 -13.34 4.24
CA LYS A 10 6.80 -14.79 4.27
C LYS A 10 7.88 -15.56 5.03
N SER A 11 9.14 -15.12 4.96
CA SER A 11 10.24 -15.70 5.74
C SER A 11 10.27 -15.25 7.22
N GLY A 12 9.39 -14.34 7.63
CA GLY A 12 9.35 -13.77 8.98
C GLY A 12 10.47 -12.78 9.30
N ARG A 13 11.25 -12.36 8.28
CA ARG A 13 12.31 -11.34 8.45
C ARG A 13 11.75 -9.93 8.57
N ILE A 14 10.64 -9.66 7.88
CA ILE A 14 9.85 -8.45 8.07
C ILE A 14 8.69 -8.82 8.99
N LYS A 15 8.50 -8.00 10.03
CA LYS A 15 7.46 -8.19 11.03
C LYS A 15 6.32 -7.20 10.93
N ALA A 16 6.59 -6.01 10.42
CA ALA A 16 5.56 -5.02 10.19
C ALA A 16 5.68 -4.43 8.79
N MET A 17 4.54 -4.05 8.21
CA MET A 17 4.47 -3.38 6.93
C MET A 17 3.44 -2.27 6.96
N TRP A 18 3.75 -1.15 6.31
CA TRP A 18 2.82 -0.07 6.06
C TRP A 18 2.62 0.07 4.55
N ILE A 19 1.41 -0.25 4.09
CA ILE A 19 0.98 -0.12 2.71
C ILE A 19 0.20 1.19 2.57
N MET A 20 0.59 2.02 1.60
CA MET A 20 0.00 3.34 1.36
C MET A 20 -0.57 3.42 -0.06
N GLY A 21 -1.89 3.54 -0.19
CA GLY A 21 -2.58 3.76 -1.47
C GLY A 21 -2.38 2.65 -2.50
N GLU A 22 -2.26 1.40 -2.06
CA GLU A 22 -2.01 0.24 -2.92
C GLU A 22 -2.80 -0.98 -2.41
N ASP A 23 -3.18 -1.87 -3.32
CA ASP A 23 -4.01 -3.05 -3.03
C ASP A 23 -3.36 -4.31 -3.63
N PRO A 24 -2.24 -4.80 -3.05
CA PRO A 24 -1.47 -5.90 -3.61
C PRO A 24 -2.24 -7.23 -3.65
N VAL A 25 -3.26 -7.38 -2.81
CA VAL A 25 -4.14 -8.57 -2.86
C VAL A 25 -4.89 -8.64 -4.20
N ASN A 26 -5.26 -7.50 -4.77
CA ASN A 26 -5.99 -7.41 -6.03
C ASN A 26 -5.05 -7.15 -7.23
N SER A 27 -3.98 -6.37 -7.04
CA SER A 27 -3.09 -5.94 -8.13
C SER A 27 -2.01 -6.96 -8.50
N ASP A 28 -1.60 -7.82 -7.56
CA ASP A 28 -0.56 -8.84 -7.80
C ASP A 28 -1.13 -10.07 -8.52
N PRO A 29 -0.43 -10.62 -9.52
CA PRO A 29 -0.89 -11.81 -10.25
C PRO A 29 -1.06 -13.06 -9.36
N ASN A 30 -0.40 -13.14 -8.20
CA ASN A 30 -0.50 -14.25 -7.27
C ASN A 30 -1.07 -13.81 -5.91
N ALA A 31 -2.34 -13.41 -5.90
CA ALA A 31 -3.07 -12.99 -4.71
C ALA A 31 -2.93 -13.96 -3.52
N ARG A 32 -2.87 -15.27 -3.76
CA ARG A 32 -2.70 -16.26 -2.69
C ARG A 32 -1.37 -16.09 -1.96
N GLU A 33 -0.28 -15.94 -2.71
CA GLU A 33 1.05 -15.75 -2.12
C GLU A 33 1.15 -14.42 -1.37
N VAL A 34 0.53 -13.36 -1.89
CA VAL A 34 0.44 -12.07 -1.19
C VAL A 34 -0.31 -12.23 0.12
N LYS A 35 -1.50 -12.86 0.12
CA LYS A 35 -2.28 -13.09 1.34
C LYS A 35 -1.48 -13.89 2.38
N ASP A 36 -0.80 -14.95 1.96
CA ASP A 36 0.06 -15.76 2.83
C ASP A 36 1.21 -14.93 3.42
N ALA A 37 1.84 -14.08 2.61
CA ALA A 37 2.95 -13.23 3.05
C ALA A 37 2.51 -12.14 4.04
N LEU A 38 1.37 -11.48 3.78
CA LEU A 38 0.80 -10.46 4.65
C LEU A 38 0.31 -11.05 5.97
N SER A 39 -0.28 -12.25 5.95
CA SER A 39 -0.74 -12.94 7.17
C SER A 39 0.40 -13.39 8.09
N ASN A 40 1.64 -13.43 7.60
CA ASN A 40 2.82 -13.76 8.41
C ASN A 40 3.46 -12.54 9.08
N LEU A 41 2.93 -11.33 8.83
CA LEU A 41 3.32 -10.13 9.56
C LEU A 41 2.75 -10.16 10.97
N ASP A 42 3.49 -9.61 11.92
CA ASP A 42 3.03 -9.38 13.29
C ASP A 42 2.17 -8.11 13.37
N PHE A 43 2.31 -7.17 12.41
CA PHE A 43 1.51 -5.94 12.35
C PHE A 43 1.43 -5.35 10.92
N LEU A 44 0.21 -5.15 10.41
CA LEU A 44 -0.06 -4.56 9.10
C LEU A 44 -0.85 -3.25 9.24
N VAL A 45 -0.27 -2.16 8.71
CA VAL A 45 -0.94 -0.88 8.56
C VAL A 45 -1.31 -0.67 7.10
N VAL A 46 -2.56 -0.32 6.84
CA VAL A 46 -3.01 0.09 5.50
C VAL A 46 -3.57 1.51 5.57
N GLN A 47 -3.03 2.39 4.73
CA GLN A 47 -3.54 3.74 4.54
C GLN A 47 -4.18 3.85 3.17
N ASP A 48 -5.51 3.98 3.13
CA ASP A 48 -6.28 3.96 1.89
C ASP A 48 -7.52 4.86 1.96
N ILE A 49 -8.06 5.23 0.80
CA ILE A 49 -9.29 6.04 0.66
C ILE A 49 -10.53 5.15 0.83
N PHE A 50 -10.41 3.86 0.49
CA PHE A 50 -11.50 2.88 0.59
C PHE A 50 -11.05 1.63 1.34
N LEU A 51 -12.03 0.83 1.78
CA LEU A 51 -11.77 -0.48 2.37
C LEU A 51 -11.48 -1.51 1.26
N THR A 52 -10.22 -1.61 0.86
CA THR A 52 -9.72 -2.56 -0.15
C THR A 52 -9.55 -3.99 0.40
N ASP A 53 -9.33 -4.97 -0.47
CA ASP A 53 -9.09 -6.36 -0.08
C ASP A 53 -7.85 -6.49 0.81
N THR A 54 -6.81 -5.70 0.52
CA THR A 54 -5.63 -5.59 1.40
C THR A 54 -5.96 -4.92 2.72
N ALA A 55 -6.76 -3.84 2.72
CA ALA A 55 -7.15 -3.16 3.95
C ALA A 55 -7.97 -4.07 4.90
N GLN A 56 -8.76 -4.99 4.37
CA GLN A 56 -9.50 -5.97 5.17
C GLN A 56 -8.60 -6.93 5.97
N MET A 57 -7.33 -7.07 5.57
CA MET A 57 -6.34 -7.90 6.29
C MET A 57 -5.55 -7.12 7.34
N ALA A 58 -5.71 -5.79 7.42
CA ALA A 58 -4.87 -4.93 8.24
C ALA A 58 -5.26 -4.96 9.72
N ASP A 59 -4.26 -4.84 10.60
CA ASP A 59 -4.47 -4.62 12.04
C ASP A 59 -4.87 -3.17 12.33
N LEU A 60 -4.42 -2.23 11.50
CA LEU A 60 -4.75 -0.81 11.60
C LEU A 60 -5.03 -0.22 10.21
N ILE A 61 -6.20 0.39 10.06
CA ILE A 61 -6.60 1.13 8.86
C ILE A 61 -6.55 2.63 9.17
N LEU A 62 -5.74 3.36 8.39
CA LEU A 62 -5.65 4.82 8.46
C LEU A 62 -6.37 5.43 7.27
N PRO A 63 -7.24 6.44 7.47
CA PRO A 63 -7.87 7.13 6.34
C PRO A 63 -6.82 7.90 5.53
N ALA A 64 -6.84 7.71 4.20
CA ALA A 64 -6.03 8.49 3.28
C ALA A 64 -6.85 9.64 2.70
N ALA A 65 -6.23 10.82 2.58
CA ALA A 65 -6.81 11.91 1.80
C ALA A 65 -6.60 11.67 0.29
N ALA A 66 -7.63 11.96 -0.50
CA ALA A 66 -7.59 11.92 -1.96
C ALA A 66 -6.65 12.99 -2.54
N TRP A 67 -6.32 12.88 -3.83
CA TRP A 67 -5.41 13.84 -4.47
C TRP A 67 -5.94 15.29 -4.39
N ALA A 68 -7.26 15.46 -4.49
CA ALA A 68 -7.93 16.76 -4.39
C ALA A 68 -7.85 17.38 -2.98
N GLU A 69 -7.62 16.56 -1.96
CA GLU A 69 -7.61 16.97 -0.55
C GLU A 69 -6.19 17.32 -0.05
N LYS A 70 -5.19 17.30 -0.94
CA LYS A 70 -3.78 17.52 -0.60
C LYS A 70 -3.15 18.58 -1.51
N SER A 71 -2.26 19.39 -0.95
CA SER A 71 -1.37 20.26 -1.72
C SER A 71 -0.01 19.60 -1.88
N GLY A 72 0.60 19.70 -3.06
CA GLY A 72 1.92 19.13 -3.33
C GLY A 72 2.25 19.09 -4.82
N SER A 73 3.23 18.27 -5.18
CA SER A 73 3.67 18.11 -6.57
C SER A 73 3.48 16.70 -7.09
N PHE A 74 3.06 16.56 -8.35
CA PHE A 74 3.08 15.31 -9.10
C PHE A 74 4.12 15.38 -10.20
N THR A 75 4.86 14.28 -10.42
CA THR A 75 5.75 14.13 -11.58
C THR A 75 5.09 13.18 -12.57
N ASN A 76 4.81 13.66 -13.77
CA ASN A 76 4.14 12.87 -14.81
C ASN A 76 5.14 12.06 -15.66
N THR A 77 4.63 11.30 -16.63
CA THR A 77 5.42 10.40 -17.48
C THR A 77 6.42 11.12 -18.40
N GLU A 78 6.14 12.37 -18.81
CA GLU A 78 7.11 13.19 -19.56
C GLU A 78 8.16 13.85 -18.66
N ARG A 79 8.17 13.51 -17.37
CA ARG A 79 9.07 14.04 -16.32
C ARG A 79 8.80 15.49 -15.95
N ARG A 80 7.60 16.01 -16.23
CA ARG A 80 7.18 17.35 -15.80
C ARG A 80 6.71 17.29 -14.35
N VAL A 81 7.22 18.21 -13.54
CA VAL A 81 6.74 18.47 -12.18
C VAL A 81 5.59 19.48 -12.26
N GLN A 82 4.43 19.12 -11.71
CA GLN A 82 3.21 19.94 -11.69
C GLN A 82 2.78 20.17 -10.25
N TRP A 83 2.49 21.41 -9.88
CA TRP A 83 1.91 21.75 -8.58
C TRP A 83 0.41 21.52 -8.58
N CYS A 84 -0.10 20.90 -7.52
CA CYS A 84 -1.51 20.70 -7.24
C CYS A 84 -1.84 21.37 -5.91
N GLU A 85 -2.80 22.27 -5.90
CA GLU A 85 -3.39 22.81 -4.67
C GLU A 85 -4.58 21.97 -4.25
N ARG A 86 -4.80 21.89 -2.94
CA ARG A 86 -6.03 21.34 -2.37
C ARG A 86 -7.23 22.17 -2.80
N ILE A 87 -8.30 21.53 -3.26
CA ILE A 87 -9.56 22.15 -3.70
C ILE A 87 -10.72 21.89 -2.73
#